data_AF-A0A7V5ZDR8-F1
#
_entry.id   AF-A0A7V5ZDR8-F1
#
_cell.length_a   1.000
_cell.length_b   1.000
_cell.length_c   1.000
_cell.angle_alpha   90.00
_cell.angle_beta   90.00
_cell.angle_gamma   90.00
#
_symmetry.space_group_name_H-M   'P 1'
#
loop_
_entity.id
_entity.type
_entity.pdbx_description
1 polymer ?
#
loop_
_entity_poly.entity_id
_entity_poly.type
_entity_poly.pdbx_seq_one_letter_code
_entity_poly.pdbx_strand_id
1 'polypeptide(L)'
;MPFNVKRYLIKVQGGRYYLPVAARLVWFREEHPNWRIETEPVEIDVERGIAIFRARVLDEDGNVIATGTKMETREGFADFIEKAETGSIGRALAVAGFGTQFAPELSEGGVVH
;
A
#
# COMPACT_ATOMS: atom_id res chain seq x y z
N MET A 1 11.76 8.04 -19.63
CA MET A 1 10.88 9.18 -19.29
C MET A 1 10.48 9.01 -17.85
N PRO A 2 10.44 10.07 -17.02
CA PRO A 2 10.03 9.92 -15.62
C PRO A 2 8.58 9.45 -15.52
N PHE A 3 8.29 8.58 -14.54
CA PHE A 3 6.94 8.06 -14.29
C PHE A 3 5.96 9.21 -14.06
N ASN A 4 4.89 9.29 -14.87
CA ASN A 4 3.90 10.35 -14.75
C ASN A 4 2.75 9.93 -13.83
N VAL A 5 2.93 10.17 -12.53
CA VAL A 5 1.94 9.86 -11.48
C VAL A 5 0.54 10.39 -11.80
N LYS A 6 0.43 11.60 -12.38
CA LYS A 6 -0.86 12.25 -12.65
C LYS A 6 -1.75 11.45 -13.61
N ARG A 7 -1.18 10.61 -14.48
CA ARG A 7 -1.93 9.76 -15.41
C ARG A 7 -2.63 8.59 -14.73
N TYR A 8 -2.16 8.20 -13.55
CA TYR A 8 -2.65 7.03 -12.82
C TYR A 8 -3.47 7.39 -11.57
N LEU A 9 -3.63 8.68 -11.29
CA LEU A 9 -4.48 9.13 -10.18
C LEU A 9 -5.95 8.87 -10.51
N ILE A 10 -6.64 8.23 -9.56
CA ILE A 10 -8.09 8.07 -9.59
C ILE A 10 -8.72 9.01 -8.57
N LYS A 11 -9.90 9.54 -8.89
CA LYS A 11 -10.72 10.27 -7.92
C LYS A 11 -11.46 9.27 -7.04
N VAL A 12 -11.34 9.44 -5.73
CA VAL A 12 -12.11 8.66 -4.74
C VAL A 12 -13.17 9.54 -4.09
N GLN A 13 -14.08 8.92 -3.34
CA GLN A 13 -15.15 9.63 -2.63
C GLN A 13 -14.56 10.73 -1.73
N GLY A 14 -15.24 11.88 -1.67
CA GLY A 14 -14.76 13.06 -0.94
C GLY A 14 -13.75 13.92 -1.72
N GLY A 15 -13.64 13.74 -3.05
CA GLY A 15 -12.86 14.61 -3.93
C GLY A 15 -11.35 14.45 -3.82
N ARG A 16 -10.87 13.43 -3.09
CA ARG A 16 -9.45 13.13 -2.93
C ARG A 16 -8.93 12.35 -4.14
N TYR A 17 -7.63 12.49 -4.41
CA TYR A 17 -6.95 11.68 -5.41
C TYR A 17 -6.22 10.53 -4.72
N TYR A 18 -6.32 9.36 -5.32
CA TYR A 18 -5.64 8.15 -4.86
C TYR A 18 -4.79 7.59 -5.99
N LEU A 19 -3.57 7.19 -5.67
CA LEU A 19 -2.71 6.42 -6.58
C LEU A 19 -2.86 4.92 -6.25
N PRO A 20 -3.46 4.11 -7.15
CA PRO A 20 -3.64 2.68 -6.91
C PRO A 20 -2.33 1.92 -6.72
N VAL A 21 -2.36 0.86 -5.91
CA VAL A 21 -1.17 0.00 -5.65
C VAL A 21 -0.53 -0.49 -6.96
N ALA A 22 -1.34 -0.87 -7.96
CA ALA A 22 -0.84 -1.27 -9.27
C ALA A 22 0.03 -0.19 -9.94
N ALA A 23 -0.39 1.08 -9.87
CA ALA A 23 0.40 2.19 -10.43
C ALA A 23 1.68 2.44 -9.62
N ARG A 24 1.63 2.26 -8.29
CA ARG A 24 2.82 2.35 -7.43
C ARG A 24 3.83 1.26 -7.75
N LEU A 25 3.36 0.05 -8.08
CA LEU A 25 4.23 -1.05 -8.49
C LEU A 25 4.92 -0.76 -9.82
N VAL A 26 4.22 -0.17 -10.80
CA VAL A 26 4.86 0.24 -12.06
C VAL A 26 5.94 1.29 -11.79
N TRP A 27 5.62 2.33 -11.01
CA TRP A 27 6.60 3.36 -10.65
C TRP A 27 7.81 2.77 -9.91
N PHE A 28 7.55 1.94 -8.90
CA PHE A 28 8.58 1.25 -8.13
C PHE A 28 9.51 0.41 -9.02
N ARG A 29 8.95 -0.34 -9.98
CA ARG A 29 9.72 -1.18 -10.89
C ARG A 29 10.52 -0.38 -11.92
N GLU A 30 10.04 0.79 -12.32
CA GLU A 30 10.78 1.70 -13.21
C GLU A 30 12.01 2.31 -12.52
N GLU A 31 11.90 2.71 -11.24
CA GLU A 31 12.99 3.34 -10.48
C GLU A 31 13.95 2.32 -9.86
N HIS A 32 13.43 1.20 -9.37
CA HIS A 32 14.17 0.21 -8.60
C HIS A 32 13.88 -1.23 -9.07
N PRO A 33 14.39 -1.63 -10.25
CA PRO A 33 14.07 -2.93 -10.85
C PRO A 33 14.54 -4.13 -10.01
N ASN A 34 15.65 -3.97 -9.27
CA ASN A 34 16.26 -5.05 -8.47
C ASN A 34 15.77 -5.11 -7.02
N TRP A 35 15.03 -4.11 -6.56
CA TRP A 35 14.49 -4.09 -5.20
C TRP A 35 13.36 -5.10 -5.06
N ARG A 36 13.14 -5.60 -3.84
CA ARG A 36 12.13 -6.64 -3.58
C ARG A 36 10.99 -6.10 -2.73
N ILE A 37 9.83 -6.72 -2.90
CA ILE A 37 8.70 -6.57 -1.99
C ILE A 37 8.45 -7.96 -1.44
N GLU A 38 8.48 -8.09 -0.12
CA GLU A 38 8.19 -9.32 0.59
C GLU A 38 6.93 -9.11 1.43
N THR A 39 5.98 -10.05 1.36
CA THR A 39 4.77 -10.04 2.17
C THR A 39 4.75 -11.24 3.10
N GLU A 40 4.24 -11.04 4.31
CA GLU A 40 3.99 -12.09 5.27
C GLU A 40 2.65 -11.86 5.98
N PRO A 41 1.84 -12.91 6.21
CA PRO A 41 0.72 -12.82 7.12
C PRO A 41 1.24 -12.65 8.55
N VAL A 42 0.74 -11.65 9.25
CA VAL A 42 0.91 -11.49 10.70
C VAL A 42 -0.16 -12.27 11.44
N GLU A 43 -1.40 -12.23 10.93
CA GLU A 43 -2.54 -12.96 11.47
C GLU A 43 -3.52 -13.27 10.34
N ILE A 44 -4.06 -14.50 10.32
CA ILE A 44 -5.21 -14.86 9.48
C ILE A 44 -6.16 -15.66 10.38
N ASP A 45 -7.29 -15.05 10.72
CA ASP A 45 -8.39 -15.69 11.44
C ASP A 45 -9.61 -15.73 10.51
N VAL A 46 -9.80 -16.88 9.85
CA VAL A 46 -10.90 -17.06 8.90
C VAL A 46 -12.25 -17.11 9.60
N GLU A 47 -12.33 -17.64 10.82
CA GLU A 47 -13.60 -17.72 11.54
C GLU A 47 -14.08 -16.33 11.94
N ARG A 48 -13.19 -15.52 12.53
CA ARG A 48 -13.47 -14.12 12.87
C ARG A 48 -13.49 -13.20 11.64
N GLY A 49 -12.97 -13.67 10.51
CA GLY A 49 -12.90 -12.89 9.27
C GLY A 49 -11.93 -11.72 9.38
N ILE A 50 -10.75 -11.92 9.97
CA ILE A 50 -9.70 -10.91 10.15
C ILE A 50 -8.43 -11.39 9.45
N ALA A 51 -7.78 -10.50 8.70
CA ALA A 51 -6.45 -10.73 8.14
C ALA A 51 -5.56 -9.51 8.40
N ILE A 52 -4.34 -9.76 8.84
CA ILE A 52 -3.30 -8.75 9.04
C ILE A 52 -2.08 -9.20 8.24
N PHE A 53 -1.62 -8.34 7.34
CA PHE A 53 -0.41 -8.57 6.55
C PHE A 53 0.61 -7.48 6.78
N ARG A 54 1.88 -7.87 6.68
CA ARG A 54 3.02 -6.96 6.62
C ARG A 54 3.69 -7.11 5.27
N ALA A 55 3.99 -5.98 4.64
CA ALA A 55 4.88 -5.91 3.49
C ALA A 55 6.17 -5.17 3.86
N ARG A 56 7.30 -5.64 3.34
CA ARG A 56 8.60 -4.99 3.41
C ARG A 56 9.08 -4.65 2.00
N VAL A 57 9.64 -3.46 1.83
CA VAL A 57 10.42 -3.09 0.63
C VAL A 57 11.89 -3.25 1.01
N LEU A 58 12.63 -4.00 0.20
CA LEU A 58 14.05 -4.27 0.41
C LEU A 58 14.85 -3.75 -0.77
N ASP A 59 16.04 -3.21 -0.51
CA ASP A 59 17.00 -2.90 -1.57
C ASP A 59 17.68 -4.16 -2.13
N GLU A 60 18.62 -3.97 -3.07
CA GLU A 60 19.34 -5.08 -3.70
C GLU A 60 20.25 -5.85 -2.74
N ASP A 61 20.76 -5.18 -1.71
CA ASP A 61 21.60 -5.76 -0.64
C ASP A 61 20.76 -6.46 0.44
N GLY A 62 19.43 -6.30 0.40
CA GLY A 62 18.50 -6.89 1.36
C GLY A 62 18.24 -6.03 2.60
N ASN A 63 18.64 -4.76 2.60
CA ASN A 63 18.26 -3.83 3.67
C ASN A 63 16.79 -3.47 3.55
N VAL A 64 16.09 -3.40 4.69
CA VAL A 64 14.68 -2.98 4.72
C VAL A 64 14.61 -1.45 4.57
N ILE A 65 14.02 -1.01 3.47
CA ILE A 65 13.83 0.42 3.16
C ILE A 65 12.51 0.93 3.73
N ALA A 66 11.46 0.11 3.68
CA ALA A 66 10.15 0.47 4.20
C ALA A 66 9.38 -0.75 4.68
N THR A 67 8.43 -0.53 5.58
CA THR A 67 7.50 -1.54 6.04
C THR A 67 6.09 -0.95 6.09
N GLY A 68 5.09 -1.74 5.71
CA GLY A 68 3.68 -1.39 5.80
C GLY A 68 2.87 -2.54 6.34
N THR A 69 2.00 -2.27 7.32
CA THR A 69 1.06 -3.25 7.87
C THR A 69 -0.36 -2.83 7.55
N LYS A 70 -1.21 -3.77 7.18
CA LYS A 70 -2.64 -3.54 6.96
C LYS A 70 -3.44 -4.68 7.59
N MET A 71 -4.47 -4.29 8.34
CA MET A 71 -5.56 -5.16 8.75
C MET A 71 -6.75 -4.95 7.81
N GLU A 72 -7.48 -6.02 7.53
CA GLU A 72 -8.78 -5.99 6.87
C GLU A 72 -9.72 -7.01 7.50
N THR A 73 -11.03 -6.75 7.40
CA THR A 73 -12.07 -7.65 7.92
C THR A 73 -13.05 -8.07 6.83
N ARG A 74 -13.70 -9.22 7.03
CA ARG A 74 -14.74 -9.74 6.13
C ARG A 74 -15.91 -8.77 5.95
N GLU A 75 -16.24 -8.00 7.00
CA GLU A 75 -17.27 -6.97 6.95
C GLU A 75 -16.89 -5.80 6.03
N GLY A 76 -15.60 -5.44 5.98
CA GLY A 76 -15.09 -4.46 5.04
C GLY A 76 -15.09 -4.98 3.61
N PHE A 77 -14.56 -6.19 3.41
CA PHE A 77 -14.45 -6.83 2.11
C PHE A 77 -14.57 -8.35 2.21
N ALA A 78 -15.35 -8.98 1.32
CA ALA A 78 -15.47 -10.44 1.28
C ALA A 78 -14.10 -11.12 1.01
N ASP A 79 -13.22 -10.47 0.24
CA ASP A 79 -11.84 -10.85 -0.07
C ASP A 79 -10.82 -10.19 0.87
N PHE A 80 -11.12 -10.17 2.18
CA PHE A 80 -10.34 -9.45 3.20
C PHE A 80 -8.86 -9.89 3.28
N ILE A 81 -8.54 -11.14 2.96
CA ILE A 81 -7.15 -11.65 2.98
C ILE A 81 -6.33 -10.97 1.89
N GLU A 82 -6.81 -11.01 0.65
CA GLU A 82 -6.18 -10.40 -0.53
C GLU A 82 -6.10 -8.87 -0.39
N LYS A 83 -7.14 -8.28 0.22
CA LYS A 83 -7.18 -6.84 0.51
C LYS A 83 -6.19 -6.43 1.59
N ALA A 84 -6.01 -7.22 2.64
CA ALA A 84 -5.00 -6.97 3.66
C ALA A 84 -3.59 -7.05 3.05
N GLU A 85 -3.29 -8.09 2.27
CA GLU A 85 -1.99 -8.25 1.62
C GLU A 85 -1.71 -7.10 0.64
N THR A 86 -2.63 -6.83 -0.30
CA THR A 86 -2.49 -5.74 -1.28
C THR A 86 -2.35 -4.38 -0.60
N GLY A 87 -3.14 -4.14 0.45
CA GLY A 87 -3.09 -2.90 1.22
C GLY A 87 -1.78 -2.71 1.98
N SER A 88 -1.18 -3.79 2.50
CA SER A 88 0.12 -3.75 3.17
C SER A 88 1.24 -3.36 2.19
N ILE A 89 1.22 -3.89 0.95
CA ILE A 89 2.11 -3.49 -0.14
C ILE A 89 1.93 -2.01 -0.45
N GLY A 90 0.68 -1.56 -0.60
CA GLY A 90 0.37 -0.14 -0.84
C GLY A 90 0.94 0.79 0.21
N ARG A 91 0.86 0.40 1.49
CA ARG A 91 1.42 1.16 2.63
C ARG A 91 2.95 1.15 2.61
N ALA A 92 3.59 0.00 2.40
CA ALA A 92 5.05 -0.09 2.35
C ALA A 92 5.63 0.75 1.20
N LEU A 93 4.99 0.70 0.03
CA LEU A 93 5.36 1.54 -1.12
C LEU A 93 5.15 3.03 -0.84
N ALA A 94 4.07 3.42 -0.15
CA ALA A 94 3.86 4.82 0.23
C ALA A 94 4.97 5.33 1.16
N VAL A 95 5.36 4.53 2.15
CA VAL A 95 6.47 4.83 3.07
C VAL A 95 7.81 4.92 2.33
N ALA A 96 8.03 4.06 1.33
CA ALA A 96 9.21 4.10 0.45
C ALA A 96 9.20 5.29 -0.54
N GLY A 97 8.19 6.17 -0.52
CA GLY A 97 8.10 7.34 -1.41
C GLY A 97 7.27 7.12 -2.68
N PHE A 98 6.78 5.91 -2.93
CA PHE A 98 5.93 5.56 -4.07
C PHE A 98 4.44 5.78 -3.76
N GLY A 99 4.11 6.95 -3.19
CA GLY A 99 2.75 7.32 -2.83
C GLY A 99 2.43 8.76 -3.22
N THR A 100 1.22 9.20 -2.92
CA THR A 100 0.88 10.63 -2.97
C THR A 100 0.96 11.21 -1.56
N GLN A 101 1.38 12.47 -1.39
CA GLN A 101 1.20 13.19 -0.11
C GLN A 101 -0.26 13.23 0.36
N PHE A 102 -1.20 12.94 -0.55
CA PHE A 102 -2.65 12.87 -0.31
C PHE A 102 -3.17 11.44 -0.17
N ALA A 103 -2.30 10.44 0.01
CA ALA A 103 -2.69 9.04 0.17
C ALA A 103 -3.70 8.94 1.32
N PRO A 104 -4.98 8.63 1.06
CA PRO A 104 -6.01 8.59 2.09
C PRO A 104 -5.64 7.65 3.26
N GLU A 105 -4.87 6.59 2.99
CA GLU A 105 -4.38 5.64 3.98
C GLU A 105 -3.32 6.20 4.95
N LEU A 106 -2.71 7.35 4.62
CA LEU A 106 -1.78 8.12 5.46
C LEU A 106 -2.40 9.44 5.96
N SER A 107 -3.67 9.72 5.63
CA SER A 107 -4.35 10.94 6.07
C SER A 107 -4.72 10.83 7.55
N GLU A 108 -4.20 11.73 8.38
CA GLU A 108 -4.42 11.75 9.84
C GLU A 108 -5.80 12.28 10.27
N GLY A 109 -6.74 12.48 9.33
CA GLY A 109 -7.95 13.28 9.58
C GLY A 109 -7.62 14.77 9.62
N GLY A 110 -8.58 15.63 9.26
CA GLY A 110 -8.37 17.07 9.35
C GLY A 110 -8.26 17.50 10.81
N VAL A 111 -7.28 18.34 11.16
CA VAL A 111 -7.30 19.07 12.43
C VAL A 111 -8.54 19.95 12.39
N VAL A 112 -9.53 19.61 13.22
CA VAL A 112 -10.66 20.51 13.50
C VAL A 112 -10.09 21.68 14.29
N HIS A 113 -9.96 22.84 13.64
CA HIS A 113 -9.75 24.13 14.30
C HIS A 113 -11.11 24.74 14.65
#